data_AF-A0A432Q7N6-F1
#
_entry.id   AF-A0A432Q7N6-F1
#
_cell.length_a   1.000
_cell.length_b   1.000
_cell.length_c   1.000
_cell.angle_alpha   90.00
_cell.angle_beta   90.00
_cell.angle_gamma   90.00
#
_symmetry.space_group_name_H-M   'P 1'
#
loop_
_entity.id
_entity.type
_entity.pdbx_description
1 polymer ?
#
loop_
_entity_poly.entity_id
_entity_poly.type
_entity_poly.pdbx_seq_one_letter_code
_entity_poly.pdbx_strand_id
1 'polypeptide(L)'
;MIGEIIAIGDELTSGRIANTTSVFAARQLFLAGHEVYAMHTIGDTPELIGEALKRAIKRADFVIVTGGLGSTTDDLTNEAVAKALDRPATLN
;
A
#
# COMPACT_ATOMS: atom_id res chain seq x y z
N MET A 1 -15.61 -0.48 9.78
CA MET A 1 -14.70 -1.31 8.98
C MET A 1 -13.31 -1.13 9.52
N ILE A 2 -12.55 -2.21 9.56
CA ILE A 2 -11.16 -2.28 9.96
C ILE A 2 -10.31 -2.37 8.69
N GLY A 3 -9.31 -1.53 8.56
CA GLY A 3 -8.45 -1.49 7.39
C GLY A 3 -6.97 -1.43 7.70
N GLU A 4 -6.18 -1.51 6.65
CA GLU A 4 -4.72 -1.36 6.71
C GLU A 4 -4.21 -0.41 5.65
N ILE A 5 -3.04 0.18 5.92
CA ILE A 5 -2.33 1.03 4.97
C ILE A 5 -0.98 0.39 4.66
N ILE A 6 -0.64 0.26 3.37
CA ILE A 6 0.65 -0.19 2.89
C ILE A 6 1.28 0.96 2.11
N ALA A 7 2.36 1.52 2.64
CA ALA A 7 3.17 2.52 1.96
C ALA A 7 4.42 1.88 1.37
N ILE A 8 4.63 2.11 0.08
CA ILE A 8 5.69 1.52 -0.74
C ILE A 8 6.67 2.65 -1.10
N GLY A 9 7.95 2.42 -0.85
CA GLY A 9 9.01 3.35 -1.26
C GLY A 9 10.30 3.13 -0.48
N ASP A 10 11.41 2.97 -1.19
CA ASP A 10 12.73 2.80 -0.61
C ASP A 10 13.20 4.06 0.14
N GLU A 11 12.74 5.24 -0.27
CA GLU A 11 12.95 6.51 0.43
C GLU A 11 12.23 6.58 1.78
N LEU A 12 11.12 5.83 1.94
CA LEU A 12 10.39 5.73 3.20
C LEU A 12 11.11 4.77 4.15
N THR A 13 11.51 3.59 3.66
CA THR A 13 12.22 2.58 4.49
C THR A 13 13.64 3.00 4.86
N SER A 14 14.31 3.75 3.98
CA SER A 14 15.61 4.37 4.28
C SER A 14 15.51 5.60 5.19
N GLY A 15 14.31 6.11 5.47
CA GLY A 15 14.08 7.27 6.32
C GLY A 15 14.47 8.61 5.68
N ARG A 16 14.68 8.65 4.36
CA ARG A 16 14.99 9.89 3.63
C ARG A 16 13.81 10.86 3.65
N ILE A 17 12.59 10.34 3.63
CA ILE A 17 11.36 11.11 3.79
C ILE A 17 10.46 10.46 4.84
N ALA A 18 9.60 11.28 5.47
CA ALA A 18 8.61 10.78 6.42
C ALA A 18 7.37 10.23 5.70
N ASN A 19 6.78 9.17 6.25
CA ASN A 19 5.52 8.59 5.74
C ASN A 19 4.29 9.43 6.16
N THR A 20 4.21 10.66 5.66
CA THR A 20 3.12 11.60 5.98
C THR A 20 1.80 11.23 5.31
N THR A 21 1.85 10.55 4.15
CA THR A 21 0.66 10.12 3.42
C THR A 21 -0.15 9.09 4.21
N SER A 22 0.50 8.12 4.84
CA SER A 22 -0.19 7.14 5.68
C SER A 22 -0.82 7.78 6.91
N VAL A 23 -0.12 8.73 7.55
CA VAL A 23 -0.65 9.49 8.69
C VAL A 23 -1.88 10.32 8.29
N PHE A 24 -1.82 10.98 7.13
CA PHE A 24 -2.96 11.73 6.60
C PHE A 24 -4.15 10.80 6.34
N ALA A 25 -3.95 9.68 5.64
CA ALA A 25 -5.00 8.73 5.32
C ALA A 25 -5.62 8.11 6.59
N ALA A 26 -4.80 7.68 7.55
CA ALA A 26 -5.28 7.15 8.82
C ALA A 26 -6.13 8.16 9.59
N ARG A 27 -5.73 9.45 9.59
CA ARG A 27 -6.52 10.52 10.20
C ARG A 27 -7.87 10.70 9.51
N GLN A 28 -7.92 10.71 8.17
CA GLN A 28 -9.18 10.82 7.43
C GLN A 28 -10.11 9.63 7.70
N LEU A 29 -9.55 8.41 7.70
CA LEU A 29 -10.30 7.19 8.01
C LEU A 29 -10.86 7.21 9.44
N PHE A 30 -10.06 7.63 10.42
CA PHE A 30 -10.52 7.79 11.80
C PHE A 30 -11.69 8.76 11.90
N LEU A 31 -11.59 9.94 11.26
CA LEU A 31 -12.67 10.93 11.24
C LEU A 31 -13.94 10.41 10.54
N ALA A 32 -13.80 9.47 9.60
CA ALA A 32 -14.90 8.80 8.92
C ALA A 32 -15.47 7.59 9.71
N GLY A 33 -14.95 7.28 10.91
CA GLY A 33 -15.42 6.15 11.72
C GLY A 33 -14.85 4.79 11.31
N HIS A 34 -13.70 4.78 10.62
CA HIS A 34 -12.95 3.57 10.29
C HIS A 34 -11.74 3.42 11.21
N GLU A 35 -11.36 2.17 11.47
CA GLU A 35 -10.17 1.84 12.25
C GLU A 35 -9.05 1.40 11.31
N VAL A 36 -7.85 1.94 11.48
CA VAL A 36 -6.63 1.44 10.84
C VAL A 36 -5.90 0.54 11.83
N TYR A 37 -6.02 -0.77 11.64
CA TYR A 37 -5.45 -1.77 12.54
C TYR A 37 -3.92 -1.89 12.41
N ALA A 38 -3.40 -1.70 11.20
CA ALA A 38 -1.96 -1.72 10.94
C ALA A 38 -1.58 -0.78 9.80
N MET A 39 -0.37 -0.23 9.90
CA MET A 39 0.29 0.50 8.81
C MET A 39 1.65 -0.15 8.55
N HIS A 40 1.96 -0.41 7.28
CA HIS A 40 3.22 -0.99 6.85
C HIS A 40 3.97 0.01 5.98
N THR A 41 5.29 0.07 6.15
CA THR A 41 6.20 0.78 5.25
C THR A 41 7.18 -0.25 4.71
N ILE A 42 7.17 -0.46 3.39
CA ILE A 42 7.95 -1.50 2.71
C ILE A 42 8.71 -0.91 1.52
N GLY A 43 9.75 -1.63 1.07
CA GLY A 43 10.46 -1.30 -0.17
C GLY A 43 9.62 -1.57 -1.41
N ASP A 44 10.15 -1.18 -2.57
CA ASP A 44 9.44 -1.16 -3.86
C ASP A 44 9.48 -2.48 -4.66
N THR A 45 9.94 -3.58 -4.06
CA THR A 45 10.04 -4.85 -4.77
C THR A 45 8.67 -5.54 -4.94
N PRO A 46 8.36 -6.10 -6.13
CA PRO A 46 7.08 -6.78 -6.38
C PRO A 46 6.76 -7.91 -5.40
N GLU A 47 7.79 -8.62 -4.94
CA GLU A 47 7.65 -9.70 -3.97
C GLU A 47 7.15 -9.17 -2.62
N LEU A 48 7.76 -8.09 -2.10
CA LEU A 48 7.36 -7.49 -0.83
C LEU A 48 5.95 -6.91 -0.90
N ILE A 49 5.64 -6.20 -2.00
CA ILE A 49 4.31 -5.64 -2.22
C ILE A 49 3.25 -6.74 -2.24
N GLY A 50 3.51 -7.82 -2.98
CA GLY A 50 2.58 -8.95 -3.08
C GLY A 50 2.39 -9.69 -1.76
N GLU A 51 3.46 -9.91 -0.99
CA GLU A 51 3.37 -10.53 0.34
C GLU A 51 2.58 -9.67 1.32
N ALA A 52 2.88 -8.36 1.38
CA ALA A 52 2.20 -7.43 2.27
C ALA A 52 0.71 -7.36 1.95
N LEU A 53 0.35 -7.24 0.67
CA LEU A 53 -1.04 -7.21 0.22
C LEU A 53 -1.76 -8.50 0.60
N LYS A 54 -1.19 -9.68 0.28
CA LYS A 54 -1.80 -10.98 0.58
C LYS A 54 -2.01 -11.22 2.08
N ARG A 55 -1.16 -10.64 2.94
CA ARG A 55 -1.34 -10.69 4.39
C ARG A 55 -2.46 -9.75 4.83
N ALA A 56 -2.48 -8.51 4.34
CA ALA A 56 -3.46 -7.49 4.71
C ALA A 56 -4.90 -7.90 4.33
N ILE A 57 -5.12 -8.37 3.08
CA ILE A 57 -6.47 -8.74 2.60
C ILE A 57 -7.11 -9.91 3.36
N LYS A 58 -6.32 -10.70 4.11
CA LYS A 58 -6.85 -11.81 4.90
C LYS A 58 -7.46 -11.37 6.24
N ARG A 59 -7.14 -10.15 6.70
CA ARG A 59 -7.47 -9.68 8.05
C ARG A 59 -8.14 -8.30 8.09
N ALA A 60 -8.24 -7.61 6.95
CA ALA A 60 -8.80 -6.27 6.84
C ALA A 60 -10.00 -6.24 5.89
N ASP A 61 -11.01 -5.44 6.23
CA ASP A 61 -12.17 -5.15 5.37
C ASP A 61 -11.75 -4.31 4.15
N PHE A 62 -10.70 -3.49 4.29
CA PHE A 62 -10.14 -2.68 3.21
C PHE A 62 -8.62 -2.50 3.35
N VAL A 63 -7.94 -2.26 2.24
CA VAL A 63 -6.50 -1.96 2.21
C VAL A 63 -6.27 -0.73 1.35
N ILE A 64 -5.57 0.26 1.90
CA ILE A 64 -5.07 1.42 1.15
C ILE A 64 -3.61 1.14 0.79
N VAL A 65 -3.27 1.25 -0.48
CA VAL A 65 -1.90 1.16 -0.98
C VAL A 65 -1.47 2.54 -1.50
N THR A 66 -0.24 2.96 -1.19
CA THR A 66 0.33 4.23 -1.64
C THR A 66 1.81 4.06 -2.01
N GLY A 67 2.30 4.87 -2.96
CA GLY A 67 3.65 4.79 -3.50
C GLY A 67 3.81 3.79 -4.66
N GLY A 68 4.81 4.02 -5.52
CA GLY A 68 5.10 3.18 -6.70
C GLY A 68 4.04 3.20 -7.80
N LEU A 69 3.30 4.32 -7.95
CA LEU A 69 2.19 4.50 -8.89
C LEU A 69 2.48 5.47 -10.05
N GLY A 70 3.71 5.98 -10.16
CA GLY A 70 4.11 6.86 -11.24
C GLY A 70 4.35 6.14 -12.57
N SER A 71 5.08 6.80 -13.47
CA SER A 71 5.36 6.32 -14.82
C SER A 71 6.79 5.79 -15.01
N THR A 72 7.59 5.72 -13.94
CA THR A 72 8.98 5.26 -14.04
C THR A 72 9.06 3.74 -13.94
N THR A 73 10.19 3.16 -14.36
CA THR A 73 10.35 1.70 -14.45
C THR A 73 10.39 0.99 -13.09
N ASP A 74 10.60 1.75 -12.03
CA ASP A 74 10.56 1.37 -10.61
C ASP A 74 9.15 1.50 -9.99
N ASP A 75 8.17 2.10 -10.70
CA ASP A 75 6.78 2.15 -10.26
C ASP A 75 6.04 0.83 -10.51
N LEU A 76 6.31 -0.16 -9.64
CA LEU A 76 5.85 -1.54 -9.80
C LEU A 76 4.56 -1.88 -9.03
N THR A 77 3.94 -0.92 -8.33
CA THR A 77 2.80 -1.19 -7.44
C THR A 77 1.61 -1.79 -8.18
N ASN A 78 1.22 -1.24 -9.34
CA ASN A 78 0.07 -1.74 -10.10
C ASN A 78 0.28 -3.19 -10.59
N GLU A 79 1.46 -3.48 -11.13
CA GLU A 79 1.80 -4.84 -11.61
C GLU A 79 1.84 -5.84 -10.45
N ALA A 80 2.48 -5.46 -9.34
CA ALA A 80 2.59 -6.31 -8.16
C ALA A 80 1.22 -6.60 -7.55
N VAL A 81 0.33 -5.60 -7.45
CA VAL A 81 -1.05 -5.77 -6.98
C VAL A 81 -1.86 -6.67 -7.91
N ALA A 82 -1.78 -6.45 -9.23
CA ALA A 82 -2.46 -7.26 -10.23
C ALA A 82 -2.06 -8.74 -10.11
N LYS A 83 -0.75 -9.01 -10.06
CA LYS A 83 -0.19 -10.36 -9.86
C LYS A 83 -0.60 -10.96 -8.51
N ALA A 84 -0.62 -10.18 -7.44
CA ALA A 84 -0.95 -10.67 -6.10
C ALA A 84 -2.43 -11.03 -5.95
N LEU A 85 -3.31 -10.34 -6.66
CA LEU A 85 -4.76 -10.59 -6.68
C LEU A 85 -5.21 -11.56 -7.78
N ASP A 86 -4.27 -12.07 -8.59
CA ASP A 86 -4.55 -12.90 -9.76
C ASP A 86 -5.54 -12.24 -10.72
N ARG A 87 -5.28 -10.95 -11.02
CA ARG A 87 -6.10 -10.13 -11.92
C ARG A 87 -5.26 -9.50 -13.02
N PRO A 88 -5.78 -9.39 -14.25
CA PRO A 88 -5.07 -8.72 -15.33
C PRO A 88 -4.98 -7.21 -15.06
N ALA A 89 -3.85 -6.61 -15.40
CA ALA A 89 -3.73 -5.17 -15.54
C ALA A 89 -4.24 -4.76 -16.94
N THR A 90 -5.17 -3.80 -16.99
CA THR A 90 -5.76 -3.31 -18.24
C THR A 90 -5.55 -1.82 -18.38
N LEU A 91 -5.24 -1.37 -19.60
CA LEU A 91 -5.26 0.06 -19.94
C LEU A 91 -6.72 0.51 -20.11
N ASN A 92 -7.10 1.64 -19.50
CA ASN A 92 -8.43 2.25 -19.63
C ASN A 92 -8.38 3.45 -20.56
#